data_AF-A0A925GV30-F1
#
_entry.id   AF-A0A925GV30-F1
#
_cell.length_a   1.000
_cell.length_b   1.000
_cell.length_c   1.000
_cell.angle_alpha   90.00
_cell.angle_beta   90.00
_cell.angle_gamma   90.00
#
_symmetry.space_group_name_H-M   'P 1'
#
loop_
_entity.id
_entity.type
_entity.pdbx_description
1 polymer ?
#
loop_
_entity_poly.entity_id
_entity_poly.type
_entity_poly.pdbx_seq_one_letter_code
_entity_poly.pdbx_strand_id
1 'polypeptide(L)'
;MSILREYEKKVLYLLKSDVLLPQQIEVIVSAGEFIGYEYTGSGYFLSIRHSSLIRERMVCHKPIVIGSADGISCGFIIFIENGELTIECHSWGDVDIPEGFRDRDVQVTAT
;
A
#
# COMPACT_ATOMS: atom_id res chain seq x y z
N MET A 1 -0.42 -9.68 15.39
CA MET A 1 -1.17 -9.48 14.13
C MET A 1 -0.49 -8.35 13.39
N SER A 2 -0.16 -8.52 12.11
CA SER A 2 0.42 -7.43 11.30
C SER A 2 -0.71 -6.55 10.77
N ILE A 3 -0.51 -5.23 10.73
CA ILE A 3 -1.47 -4.27 10.16
C ILE A 3 -1.64 -4.50 8.66
N LEU A 4 -0.55 -4.91 8.00
CA LEU A 4 -0.46 -5.13 6.56
C LEU A 4 -0.70 -6.60 6.22
N ARG A 5 -1.47 -6.84 5.17
CA ARG A 5 -1.56 -8.13 4.48
C ARG A 5 -0.26 -8.43 3.73
N GLU A 6 0.00 -9.69 3.44
CA GLU A 6 1.26 -10.11 2.77
C GLU A 6 1.44 -9.43 1.41
N TYR A 7 0.35 -9.26 0.65
CA TYR A 7 0.42 -8.56 -0.64
C TYR A 7 0.70 -7.05 -0.46
N GLU A 8 0.19 -6.42 0.60
CA GLU A 8 0.45 -5.00 0.89
C GLU A 8 1.92 -4.79 1.27
N LYS A 9 2.51 -5.72 2.02
CA LYS A 9 3.96 -5.73 2.27
C LYS A 9 4.72 -5.83 0.95
N LYS A 10 4.31 -6.74 0.05
CA LYS A 10 4.93 -6.86 -1.28
C LYS A 10 4.82 -5.58 -2.10
N VAL A 11 3.68 -4.88 -2.05
CA VAL A 11 3.51 -3.55 -2.65
C VAL A 11 4.53 -2.57 -2.09
N LEU A 12 4.73 -2.51 -0.76
CA LEU A 12 5.77 -1.69 -0.15
C LEU A 12 7.15 -2.01 -0.74
N TYR A 13 7.54 -3.28 -0.82
CA TYR A 13 8.86 -3.67 -1.35
C TYR A 13 9.05 -3.34 -2.84
N LEU A 14 7.98 -3.36 -3.64
CA LEU A 14 8.04 -3.06 -5.07
C LEU A 14 8.08 -1.55 -5.33
N LEU A 15 7.30 -0.77 -4.57
CA LEU A 15 7.20 0.69 -4.74
C LEU A 15 8.24 1.48 -3.94
N LYS A 16 9.04 0.86 -3.07
CA LYS A 16 10.02 1.57 -2.21
C LYS A 16 11.13 2.36 -2.93
N SER A 17 11.08 2.52 -4.26
CA SER A 17 12.16 2.98 -5.14
C SER A 17 12.99 4.10 -4.51
N ASP A 18 14.14 3.73 -3.97
CA ASP A 18 15.19 4.59 -3.39
C ASP A 18 14.81 5.47 -2.17
N VAL A 19 13.59 5.37 -1.67
CA VAL A 19 13.09 6.22 -0.56
C VAL A 19 13.31 5.60 0.81
N LEU A 20 13.03 4.30 0.91
CA LEU A 20 13.06 3.57 2.17
C LEU A 20 14.11 2.48 2.10
N LEU A 21 14.98 2.46 3.11
CA LEU A 21 15.90 1.36 3.30
C LEU A 21 15.11 0.10 3.68
N PRO A 22 15.56 -1.11 3.27
CA PRO A 22 14.90 -2.36 3.64
C PRO A 22 14.63 -2.47 5.15
N GLN A 23 15.58 -2.03 5.99
CA GLN A 23 15.43 -2.03 7.44
C GLN A 23 14.30 -1.12 7.93
N GLN A 24 14.05 0.02 7.27
CA GLN A 24 12.94 0.90 7.64
C GLN A 24 11.60 0.22 7.35
N ILE A 25 11.50 -0.52 6.24
CA ILE A 25 10.28 -1.28 5.90
C ILE A 25 10.00 -2.35 6.95
N GLU A 26 11.00 -3.14 7.35
CA GLU A 26 10.83 -4.15 8.40
C GLU A 26 10.32 -3.52 9.71
N VAL A 27 10.85 -2.36 10.08
CA VAL A 27 10.41 -1.64 11.28
C VAL A 27 8.98 -1.13 11.12
N ILE A 28 8.60 -0.56 9.98
CA ILE A 28 7.22 -0.11 9.73
C ILE A 28 6.25 -1.30 9.76
N VAL A 29 6.61 -2.43 9.15
CA VAL A 29 5.77 -3.63 9.08
C VAL A 29 5.58 -4.28 10.46
N SER A 30 6.59 -4.21 11.33
CA SER A 30 6.59 -4.85 12.65
C SER A 30 6.09 -3.96 13.79
N ALA A 31 6.35 -2.66 13.72
CA ALA A 31 6.15 -1.70 14.83
C ALA A 31 5.39 -0.43 14.41
N GLY A 32 4.89 -0.35 13.17
CA GLY A 32 4.04 0.74 12.74
C GLY A 32 2.74 0.83 13.56
N GLU A 33 2.28 2.06 13.80
CA GLU A 33 0.99 2.34 14.43
C GLU A 33 -0.09 2.42 13.35
N PHE A 34 -1.19 1.67 13.52
CA PHE A 34 -2.33 1.78 12.62
C PHE A 34 -3.06 3.12 12.84
N ILE A 35 -3.20 3.91 11.77
CA ILE A 35 -3.89 5.20 11.82
C ILE A 35 -5.31 5.07 11.31
N GLY A 36 -5.51 4.37 10.20
CA GLY A 36 -6.83 4.26 9.61
C GLY A 36 -6.88 3.38 8.38
N TYR A 37 -8.12 2.96 8.09
CA TYR A 37 -8.52 2.30 6.86
C TYR A 37 -9.78 2.98 6.36
N GLU A 38 -9.78 3.41 5.11
CA GLU A 38 -10.91 4.09 4.47
C GLU A 38 -11.20 3.44 3.13
N TYR A 39 -12.39 2.85 2.98
CA TYR A 39 -12.89 2.39 1.70
C TYR A 39 -13.66 3.51 1.00
N THR A 40 -13.38 3.76 -0.27
CA THR A 40 -13.89 4.93 -1.02
C THR A 40 -14.99 4.62 -2.03
N GLY A 41 -15.36 3.34 -2.18
CA GLY A 41 -16.27 2.87 -3.22
C GLY A 41 -15.57 2.35 -4.49
N SER A 42 -14.33 2.78 -4.76
CA SER A 42 -13.53 2.31 -5.91
C SER A 42 -12.13 1.86 -5.51
N GLY A 43 -11.84 1.80 -4.21
CA GLY A 43 -10.51 1.59 -3.69
C GLY A 43 -10.47 1.73 -2.17
N TYR A 44 -9.27 1.72 -1.61
CA TYR A 44 -9.07 2.02 -0.20
C TYR A 44 -7.76 2.73 0.07
N PHE A 45 -7.73 3.45 1.19
CA PHE A 45 -6.52 3.96 1.81
C PHE A 45 -6.23 3.19 3.09
N LEU A 46 -4.96 2.86 3.32
CA LEU A 46 -4.48 2.26 4.55
C LEU A 46 -3.28 3.05 5.06
N SER A 47 -3.43 3.66 6.23
CA SER A 47 -2.42 4.56 6.80
C SER A 47 -1.77 3.99 8.05
N ILE A 48 -0.44 4.07 8.09
CA ILE A 48 0.42 3.62 9.17
C ILE A 48 1.38 4.75 9.54
N ARG A 49 1.54 5.02 10.85
CA ARG A 49 2.51 5.99 11.35
C ARG A 49 3.71 5.29 11.94
N HIS A 50 4.89 5.84 11.71
CA HIS A 50 6.10 5.41 12.39
C HIS A 50 7.13 6.54 12.45
N SER A 51 7.85 6.65 13.57
CA SER A 51 8.81 7.74 13.81
C SER A 51 10.01 7.74 12.84
N SER A 52 10.27 6.62 12.18
CA SER A 52 11.34 6.48 11.16
C SER A 52 10.93 6.94 9.76
N LEU A 53 9.66 7.30 9.56
CA LEU A 53 9.17 7.82 8.27
C LEU A 53 9.57 9.28 8.10
N ILE A 54 9.87 9.64 6.86
CA ILE A 54 10.17 11.02 6.49
C ILE A 54 8.95 11.93 6.69
N ARG A 55 9.20 13.22 6.90
CA ARG A 55 8.13 14.21 7.06
C ARG A 55 7.79 14.88 5.73
N GLU A 56 8.80 15.04 4.87
CA GLU A 56 8.65 15.55 3.53
C GLU A 56 7.79 14.62 2.68
N ARG A 57 6.89 15.22 1.89
CA ARG A 57 5.97 14.47 1.04
C ARG A 57 6.71 13.74 -0.06
N MET A 58 6.40 12.46 -0.20
CA MET A 58 6.86 11.62 -1.28
C MET A 58 5.74 10.74 -1.82
N VAL A 59 5.75 10.50 -3.13
CA VAL A 59 4.75 9.68 -3.83
C VAL A 59 5.46 8.59 -4.63
N CYS A 60 5.39 7.36 -4.12
CA CYS A 60 5.96 6.19 -4.77
C CYS A 60 4.90 5.57 -5.71
N HIS A 61 5.03 5.87 -7.00
CA HIS A 61 4.11 5.44 -8.06
C HIS A 61 4.82 4.72 -9.21
N LYS A 62 6.11 4.43 -9.05
CA LYS A 62 6.95 3.72 -10.03
C LYS A 62 7.74 2.61 -9.33
N PRO A 63 7.89 1.42 -9.94
CA PRO A 63 7.23 0.96 -11.17
C PRO A 63 5.70 0.89 -11.02
N ILE A 64 4.96 0.63 -12.09
CA ILE A 64 3.52 0.42 -11.96
C ILE A 64 3.33 -0.90 -11.22
N VAL A 65 2.58 -0.88 -10.11
CA VAL A 65 2.30 -2.07 -9.32
C VAL A 65 0.81 -2.37 -9.38
N ILE A 66 0.50 -3.59 -9.83
CA ILE A 66 -0.87 -4.05 -10.07
C ILE A 66 -1.16 -5.22 -9.15
N GLY A 67 -2.33 -5.22 -8.51
CA GLY A 67 -2.88 -6.36 -7.80
C GLY A 67 -4.04 -6.96 -8.57
N SER A 68 -4.17 -8.28 -8.55
CA SER A 68 -5.32 -8.97 -9.14
C SER A 68 -5.87 -10.07 -8.24
N ALA A 69 -7.19 -10.17 -8.18
CA ALA A 69 -7.92 -11.26 -7.51
C ALA A 69 -9.29 -11.44 -8.16
N ASP A 70 -9.71 -12.68 -8.43
CA ASP A 70 -11.02 -13.03 -9.00
C ASP A 70 -11.41 -12.24 -10.26
N GLY A 71 -10.43 -11.93 -11.12
CA GLY A 71 -10.65 -11.16 -12.35
C GLY A 71 -10.76 -9.64 -12.16
N ILE A 72 -10.64 -9.12 -10.93
CA ILE A 72 -10.58 -7.70 -10.61
C ILE A 72 -9.11 -7.27 -10.56
N SER A 73 -8.80 -6.11 -11.13
CA SER A 73 -7.46 -5.50 -11.11
C SER A 73 -7.47 -4.18 -10.36
N CYS A 74 -6.42 -3.92 -9.59
CA CYS A 74 -6.19 -2.68 -8.86
C CYS A 74 -4.78 -2.15 -9.13
N GLY A 75 -4.60 -0.84 -9.01
CA GLY A 75 -3.30 -0.18 -8.96
C GLY A 75 -2.95 0.19 -7.53
N PHE A 76 -1.64 0.29 -7.26
CA PHE A 76 -1.13 0.74 -5.97
C PHE A 76 -0.23 1.96 -6.09
N ILE A 77 -0.39 2.87 -5.13
CA ILE A 77 0.47 4.03 -4.92
C ILE A 77 0.77 4.13 -3.42
N ILE A 78 1.97 4.59 -3.06
CA ILE A 78 2.30 4.90 -1.66
C ILE A 78 2.57 6.39 -1.52
N PHE A 79 1.93 7.00 -0.52
CA PHE A 79 2.24 8.33 -0.05
C PHE A 79 3.02 8.23 1.25
N ILE A 80 4.07 9.01 1.39
CA ILE A 80 4.80 9.17 2.65
C ILE A 80 4.87 10.66 2.96
N GLU A 81 4.27 11.09 4.06
CA GLU A 81 4.30 12.48 4.49
C GLU A 81 3.97 12.57 5.98
N ASN A 82 4.44 13.61 6.67
CA ASN A 82 4.12 13.86 8.08
C ASN A 82 4.40 12.68 9.04
N GLY A 83 5.34 11.80 8.71
CA GLY A 83 5.64 10.59 9.49
C GLY A 83 4.63 9.46 9.30
N GLU A 84 3.78 9.54 8.28
CA GLU A 84 2.77 8.55 7.91
C GLU A 84 3.07 7.98 6.52
N LEU A 85 2.77 6.69 6.38
CA LEU A 85 2.77 5.95 5.13
C LEU A 85 1.34 5.57 4.83
N THR A 86 0.83 5.95 3.67
CA THR A 86 -0.49 5.60 3.19
C THR A 86 -0.37 4.79 1.92
N ILE A 87 -0.91 3.56 1.94
CA ILE A 87 -1.10 2.75 0.74
C ILE A 87 -2.46 3.12 0.15
N GLU A 88 -2.47 3.58 -1.09
CA GLU A 88 -3.67 3.67 -1.91
C GLU A 88 -3.77 2.42 -2.78
N CYS A 89 -4.93 1.77 -2.71
CA CYS A 89 -5.37 0.77 -3.67
C CYS A 89 -6.53 1.39 -4.45
N HIS A 90 -6.39 1.50 -5.76
CA HIS A 90 -7.41 2.13 -6.61
C HIS A 90 -7.80 1.21 -7.76
N SER A 91 -8.98 1.44 -8.35
CA SER A 91 -9.43 0.68 -9.52
C SER A 91 -8.43 0.78 -10.66
N TRP A 92 -8.26 -0.34 -11.37
CA TRP A 92 -7.44 -0.43 -12.57
C TRP A 92 -8.27 -1.01 -13.71
N GLY A 93 -8.78 -0.12 -14.57
CA GLY A 93 -9.73 -0.45 -15.64
C GLY A 93 -11.16 -0.13 -15.24
N ASP A 94 -12.12 -0.87 -15.79
CA ASP A 94 -13.55 -0.53 -15.75
C ASP A 94 -14.30 -1.10 -14.52
N VAL A 95 -13.63 -1.91 -13.70
CA VAL A 95 -14.23 -2.57 -12.53
C VAL A 95 -13.72 -1.91 -11.26
N ASP A 96 -14.64 -1.38 -10.47
CA ASP A 96 -14.34 -0.82 -9.14
C ASP A 96 -13.88 -1.90 -8.16
N ILE A 97 -13.03 -1.50 -7.23
CA ILE A 97 -12.55 -2.37 -6.16
C ILE A 97 -13.66 -2.53 -5.12
N PRO A 98 -14.16 -3.74 -4.84
CA PRO A 98 -15.20 -3.95 -3.83
C PRO A 98 -14.63 -3.84 -2.40
N GLU A 99 -15.46 -3.49 -1.42
CA GLU A 99 -15.08 -3.27 -0.01
C GLU A 99 -14.30 -4.47 0.59
N GLY A 100 -14.68 -5.70 0.25
CA GLY A 100 -14.01 -6.92 0.71
C GLY A 100 -12.78 -7.35 -0.10
N PHE A 101 -12.28 -6.53 -1.05
CA PHE A 101 -11.14 -6.91 -1.90
C PHE A 101 -9.86 -7.17 -1.09
N ARG A 102 -9.65 -6.40 -0.01
CA ARG A 102 -8.47 -6.49 0.86
C ARG A 102 -8.29 -7.86 1.54
N ASP A 103 -9.36 -8.63 1.66
CA ASP A 103 -9.35 -9.94 2.29
C ASP A 103 -9.20 -11.10 1.29
N ARG A 104 -9.04 -10.79 0.00
CA ARG A 104 -8.85 -11.77 -1.07
C ARG A 104 -7.37 -12.16 -1.22
N ASP A 105 -7.13 -13.22 -1.98
CA ASP A 105 -5.78 -13.67 -2.35
C ASP A 105 -5.19 -12.83 -3.49
N VAL A 106 -4.88 -11.57 -3.19
CA VAL A 106 -4.40 -10.59 -4.16
C VAL A 106 -2.97 -10.91 -4.62
N GLN A 107 -2.83 -11.18 -5.92
CA GLN A 107 -1.54 -11.41 -6.57
C GLN A 107 -0.98 -10.09 -7.09
N VAL A 108 0.23 -9.74 -6.65
CA VAL A 108 0.88 -8.46 -6.98
C VAL A 108 2.03 -8.64 -7.97
N THR A 109 2.06 -7.81 -9.00
CA THR A 109 3.11 -7.74 -10.03
C THR A 109 3.57 -6.28 -10.23
N ALA A 110 4.81 -6.11 -10.69
CA ALA A 110 5.36 -4.82 -11.10
C ALA A 110 5.66 -4.85 -12.61
N THR A 111 5.40 -3.74 -13.30
CA THR A 111 5.67 -3.57 -14.74
C THR A 111 6.36 -2.25 -15.06
#